data_AF-A0A2A8D7E3-F1
#
_entry.id   AF-A0A2A8D7E3-F1
#
_cell.length_a   1.000
_cell.length_b   1.000
_cell.length_c   1.000
_cell.angle_alpha   90.00
_cell.angle_beta   90.00
_cell.angle_gamma   90.00
#
_symmetry.space_group_name_H-M   'P 1'
#
loop_
_entity.id
_entity.type
_entity.pdbx_description
1 polymer ?
#
loop_
_entity_poly.entity_id
_entity_poly.type
_entity_poly.pdbx_seq_one_letter_code
_entity_poly.pdbx_strand_id
1 'polypeptide(L)'
;MTKAAAARRAYVLGHPIAHSLSPVLHTAAYQVLKENIAYARRDTLSADLPDLMDEAEAGEAICGFSVTMPLKTDIIRYLHSTTALAQVTGAVNTVFWRKTEDTEVPLPHGHNTDVGGIVNALLHAGLETHQATTQPAILGGGATAISALAALHRLGYTRVTVYARSLHKLSAIYAAAKRLSLEVQAEPLARFAEGSAAYYSVISTLPAHAADNFAKNIHKVYPHAVLLDVAYDPWPSQLAQIWERRGGRVVSGLEMLLYQALDQVRVFTGHAIDQHLPHELDVLNAMCAAVNLAPREQLPDIVC
;
A
#
# COMPACT_ATOMS: atom_id res chain seq x y z
N MET A 1 24.12 -35.73 -7.93
CA MET A 1 24.19 -34.26 -7.98
C MET A 1 22.77 -33.75 -8.17
N THR A 2 22.12 -33.29 -7.10
CA THR A 2 20.79 -32.67 -7.18
C THR A 2 20.94 -31.36 -7.96
N LYS A 3 20.25 -31.26 -9.10
CA LYS A 3 20.18 -30.04 -9.90
C LYS A 3 19.61 -28.96 -8.98
N ALA A 4 20.39 -27.91 -8.68
CA ALA A 4 19.86 -26.78 -7.93
C ALA A 4 18.59 -26.30 -8.65
N ALA A 5 17.47 -26.22 -7.94
CA ALA A 5 16.22 -25.73 -8.52
C ALA A 5 16.47 -24.33 -9.10
N ALA A 6 15.95 -24.06 -10.30
CA ALA A 6 16.08 -22.76 -10.93
C ALA A 6 15.51 -21.67 -9.99
N ALA A 7 16.21 -20.54 -9.89
CA ALA A 7 15.74 -19.44 -9.05
C ALA A 7 14.35 -18.97 -9.51
N ARG A 8 13.41 -18.85 -8.57
CA ARG A 8 12.12 -18.23 -8.80
C ARG A 8 12.31 -16.73 -9.02
N ARG A 9 11.40 -16.08 -9.73
CA ARG A 9 11.49 -14.65 -10.06
C ARG A 9 10.25 -13.91 -9.59
N ALA A 10 10.42 -12.72 -9.06
CA ALA A 10 9.36 -11.78 -8.79
C ALA A 10 9.74 -10.40 -9.34
N TYR A 11 8.74 -9.60 -9.69
CA TYR A 11 9.00 -8.28 -10.24
C TYR A 11 8.12 -7.22 -9.62
N VAL A 12 8.63 -6.00 -9.53
CA VAL A 12 7.78 -4.82 -9.44
C VAL A 12 7.58 -4.24 -10.83
N LEU A 13 6.31 -4.14 -11.24
CA LEU A 13 5.87 -3.65 -12.56
C LEU A 13 5.30 -2.24 -12.44
N GLY A 14 5.71 -1.34 -13.32
CA GLY A 14 5.13 -0.01 -13.44
C GLY A 14 5.97 0.92 -14.29
N HIS A 15 5.52 2.16 -14.44
CA HIS A 15 6.23 3.18 -15.20
C HIS A 15 6.01 4.58 -14.60
N PRO A 16 7.09 5.36 -14.32
CA PRO A 16 8.49 4.91 -14.24
C PRO A 16 8.72 4.05 -12.99
N ILE A 17 9.71 3.14 -13.03
CA ILE A 17 9.94 2.19 -11.91
C ILE A 17 11.32 2.26 -11.25
N ALA A 18 12.29 2.96 -11.85
CA ALA A 18 13.71 2.89 -11.48
C ALA A 18 14.00 3.10 -9.99
N HIS A 19 13.24 3.98 -9.32
CA HIS A 19 13.44 4.35 -7.92
C HIS A 19 12.70 3.47 -6.90
N SER A 20 11.97 2.43 -7.33
CA SER A 20 11.23 1.57 -6.39
C SER A 20 12.18 0.92 -5.37
N LEU A 21 11.85 0.98 -4.09
CA LEU A 21 12.60 0.30 -3.02
C LEU A 21 12.12 -1.14 -2.78
N SER A 22 11.09 -1.63 -3.48
CA SER A 22 10.58 -3.00 -3.33
C SER A 22 11.67 -4.07 -3.51
N PRO A 23 12.60 -3.99 -4.49
CA PRO A 23 13.67 -4.98 -4.59
C PRO A 23 14.58 -5.05 -3.37
N VAL A 24 14.82 -3.92 -2.70
CA VAL A 24 15.66 -3.87 -1.49
C VAL A 24 14.95 -4.60 -0.34
N LEU A 25 13.68 -4.29 -0.12
CA LEU A 25 12.85 -4.93 0.91
C LEU A 25 12.70 -6.43 0.68
N HIS A 26 12.30 -6.84 -0.53
CA HIS A 26 12.10 -8.25 -0.85
C HIS A 26 13.40 -9.07 -0.76
N THR A 27 14.53 -8.51 -1.22
CA THR A 27 15.82 -9.20 -1.12
C THR A 27 16.22 -9.44 0.33
N ALA A 28 16.04 -8.45 1.21
CA ALA A 28 16.31 -8.61 2.63
C ALA A 28 15.43 -9.69 3.27
N ALA A 29 14.13 -9.72 2.92
CA ALA A 29 13.21 -10.75 3.41
C ALA A 29 13.62 -12.16 2.94
N TYR A 30 13.93 -12.33 1.66
CA TYR A 30 14.30 -13.64 1.10
C TYR A 30 15.62 -14.17 1.65
N GLN A 31 16.56 -13.30 2.05
CA GLN A 31 17.78 -13.71 2.73
C GLN A 31 17.49 -14.34 4.10
N VAL A 32 16.60 -13.75 4.89
CA VAL A 32 16.19 -14.30 6.21
C VAL A 32 15.45 -15.62 6.03
N LEU A 33 14.51 -15.67 5.08
CA LEU A 33 13.71 -16.86 4.79
C LEU A 33 14.50 -17.98 4.07
N LYS A 34 15.72 -17.68 3.59
CA LYS A 34 16.54 -18.57 2.76
C LYS A 34 15.83 -19.02 1.48
N GLU A 35 15.05 -18.12 0.90
CA GLU A 35 14.30 -18.33 -0.33
C GLU A 35 15.14 -18.01 -1.57
N ASN A 36 15.14 -18.90 -2.57
CA ASN A 36 15.85 -18.69 -3.83
C ASN A 36 14.96 -17.93 -4.83
N ILE A 37 14.59 -16.69 -4.48
CA ILE A 37 13.75 -15.80 -5.28
C ILE A 37 14.56 -14.55 -5.67
N ALA A 38 14.72 -14.31 -6.97
CA ALA A 38 15.25 -13.06 -7.50
C ALA A 38 14.13 -12.03 -7.65
N TYR A 39 14.28 -10.85 -7.05
CA TYR A 39 13.33 -9.75 -7.18
C TYR A 39 13.91 -8.59 -7.98
N ALA A 40 13.25 -8.18 -9.06
CA ALA A 40 13.74 -7.10 -9.93
C ALA A 40 12.66 -6.07 -10.28
N ARG A 41 13.10 -4.93 -10.82
CA ARG A 41 12.20 -3.93 -11.40
C ARG A 41 12.00 -4.26 -12.87
N ARG A 42 10.78 -4.10 -13.38
CA ARG A 42 10.49 -4.13 -14.81
C ARG A 42 9.71 -2.89 -15.17
N ASP A 43 10.29 -2.07 -16.04
CA ASP A 43 9.62 -0.90 -16.56
C ASP A 43 8.53 -1.38 -17.52
N THR A 44 7.28 -1.02 -17.27
CA THR A 44 6.12 -1.70 -17.85
C THR A 44 4.95 -0.73 -18.01
N LEU A 45 4.42 -0.69 -19.23
CA LEU A 45 3.18 -0.03 -19.60
C LEU A 45 2.07 -1.07 -19.79
N SER A 46 0.82 -0.60 -19.86
CA SER A 46 -0.34 -1.48 -19.97
C SER A 46 -0.33 -2.35 -21.23
N ALA A 47 0.34 -1.90 -22.30
CA ALA A 47 0.48 -2.62 -23.55
C ALA A 47 1.40 -3.86 -23.43
N ASP A 48 2.30 -3.90 -22.43
CA ASP A 48 3.25 -4.98 -22.22
C ASP A 48 2.66 -6.11 -21.36
N LEU A 49 1.49 -5.89 -20.75
CA LEU A 49 0.85 -6.86 -19.84
C LEU A 49 0.51 -8.21 -20.50
N PRO A 50 0.02 -8.30 -21.75
CA PRO A 50 -0.22 -9.59 -22.39
C PRO A 50 1.03 -10.47 -22.42
N ASP A 51 2.14 -9.96 -22.96
CA ASP A 51 3.40 -10.71 -23.09
C ASP A 51 3.95 -11.14 -21.71
N LEU A 52 3.81 -10.28 -20.70
CA LEU A 52 4.20 -10.59 -19.32
C LEU A 52 3.41 -11.74 -18.70
N MET A 53 2.11 -11.80 -19.00
CA MET A 53 1.25 -12.87 -18.48
C MET A 53 1.54 -14.18 -19.22
N ASP A 54 1.77 -14.12 -20.53
CA ASP A 54 2.20 -15.28 -21.33
C ASP A 54 3.56 -15.83 -20.84
N GLU A 55 4.53 -14.96 -20.52
CA GLU A 55 5.81 -15.35 -19.92
C GLU A 55 5.62 -16.08 -18.57
N ALA A 56 4.71 -15.58 -17.72
CA ALA A 56 4.42 -16.20 -16.43
C ALA A 56 3.72 -17.56 -16.58
N GLU A 57 2.87 -17.73 -17.61
CA GLU A 57 2.18 -18.99 -17.90
C GLU A 57 3.08 -20.03 -18.58
N ALA A 58 4.06 -19.60 -19.39
CA ALA A 58 4.96 -20.46 -20.16
C ALA A 58 5.96 -21.28 -19.31
N GLY A 59 5.84 -21.24 -17.98
CA GLY A 59 6.66 -22.04 -17.07
C GLY A 59 7.99 -21.36 -16.70
N GLU A 60 8.14 -20.05 -16.93
CA GLU A 60 9.11 -19.30 -16.16
C GLU A 60 8.78 -19.42 -14.67
N ALA A 61 9.80 -19.52 -13.82
CA ALA A 61 9.61 -19.65 -12.38
C ALA A 61 9.12 -18.33 -11.73
N ILE A 62 8.24 -17.57 -12.39
CA ILE A 62 7.65 -16.34 -11.89
C ILE A 62 6.69 -16.69 -10.75
N CYS A 63 6.91 -16.08 -9.60
CA CYS A 63 6.12 -16.32 -8.40
C CYS A 63 5.22 -15.17 -8.00
N GLY A 64 5.42 -13.99 -8.58
CA GLY A 64 4.56 -12.86 -8.31
C GLY A 64 4.98 -11.56 -8.95
N PHE A 65 4.02 -10.66 -9.05
CA PHE A 65 4.22 -9.28 -9.45
C PHE A 65 3.70 -8.35 -8.35
N SER A 66 4.57 -7.46 -7.86
CA SER A 66 4.09 -6.22 -7.25
C SER A 66 3.74 -5.26 -8.38
N VAL A 67 2.60 -4.61 -8.32
CA VAL A 67 2.06 -3.80 -9.40
C VAL A 67 1.87 -2.38 -8.89
N THR A 68 2.47 -1.40 -9.58
CA THR A 68 2.31 0.02 -9.26
C THR A 68 1.73 0.80 -10.43
N MET A 69 1.62 2.12 -10.29
CA MET A 69 1.15 3.02 -11.34
C MET A 69 1.92 2.75 -12.66
N PRO A 70 1.25 2.77 -13.83
CA PRO A 70 -0.20 2.98 -14.03
C PRO A 70 -1.04 1.68 -14.01
N LEU A 71 -0.45 0.54 -13.68
CA LEU A 71 -0.96 -0.79 -14.04
C LEU A 71 -2.00 -1.37 -13.07
N LYS A 72 -2.19 -0.78 -11.88
CA LYS A 72 -3.00 -1.37 -10.80
C LYS A 72 -4.44 -1.71 -11.19
N THR A 73 -5.02 -0.97 -12.15
CA THR A 73 -6.37 -1.25 -12.67
C THR A 73 -6.33 -2.15 -13.91
N ASP A 74 -5.29 -2.01 -14.74
CA ASP A 74 -5.20 -2.71 -16.02
C ASP A 74 -4.89 -4.19 -15.86
N ILE A 75 -4.07 -4.55 -14.86
CA ILE A 75 -3.68 -5.93 -14.59
C ILE A 75 -4.89 -6.84 -14.27
N ILE A 76 -5.98 -6.27 -13.74
CA ILE A 76 -7.16 -7.01 -13.26
C ILE A 76 -7.76 -7.91 -14.37
N ARG A 77 -7.72 -7.47 -15.63
CA ARG A 77 -8.30 -8.22 -16.77
C ARG A 77 -7.57 -9.53 -17.09
N TYR A 78 -6.35 -9.71 -16.57
CA TYR A 78 -5.52 -10.89 -16.79
C TYR A 78 -5.56 -11.86 -15.61
N LEU A 79 -6.34 -11.57 -14.57
CA LEU A 79 -6.38 -12.37 -13.36
C LEU A 79 -7.55 -13.35 -13.43
N HIS A 80 -7.32 -14.57 -12.96
CA HIS A 80 -8.38 -15.55 -12.80
C HIS A 80 -9.38 -15.10 -11.74
N SER A 81 -8.88 -14.59 -10.60
CA SER A 81 -9.75 -13.97 -9.59
C SER A 81 -9.03 -12.90 -8.78
N THR A 82 -9.82 -12.11 -8.05
CA THR A 82 -9.34 -11.07 -7.15
C THR A 82 -9.98 -11.26 -5.78
N THR A 83 -9.25 -10.92 -4.71
CA THR A 83 -9.81 -10.95 -3.36
C THR A 83 -10.92 -9.91 -3.18
N ALA A 84 -11.78 -10.10 -2.17
CA ALA A 84 -12.83 -9.13 -1.84
C ALA A 84 -12.27 -7.70 -1.68
N LEU A 85 -11.09 -7.56 -1.08
CA LEU A 85 -10.46 -6.25 -0.89
C LEU A 85 -10.00 -5.60 -2.21
N ALA A 86 -9.46 -6.38 -3.14
CA ALA A 86 -9.11 -5.91 -4.48
C ALA A 86 -10.37 -5.54 -5.29
N GLN A 87 -11.47 -6.27 -5.15
CA GLN A 87 -12.75 -5.96 -5.78
C GLN A 87 -13.35 -4.65 -5.24
N VAL A 88 -13.32 -4.47 -3.92
CA VAL A 88 -13.81 -3.24 -3.26
C VAL A 88 -13.03 -2.02 -3.76
N THR A 89 -11.69 -2.12 -3.76
CA THR A 89 -10.81 -1.02 -4.16
C THR A 89 -10.73 -0.82 -5.67
N GLY A 90 -11.07 -1.84 -6.46
CA GLY A 90 -10.93 -1.81 -7.92
C GLY A 90 -9.47 -1.70 -8.39
N ALA A 91 -8.52 -2.10 -7.54
CA ALA A 91 -7.09 -2.00 -7.79
C ALA A 91 -6.38 -3.25 -7.26
N VAL A 92 -5.37 -3.70 -8.00
CA VAL A 92 -4.48 -4.81 -7.61
C VAL A 92 -3.05 -4.29 -7.61
N ASN A 93 -2.37 -4.42 -6.47
CA ASN A 93 -0.94 -4.11 -6.34
C ASN A 93 -0.09 -5.37 -6.18
N THR A 94 -0.71 -6.55 -6.12
CA THR A 94 -0.05 -7.82 -5.81
C THR A 94 -0.69 -8.95 -6.62
N VAL A 95 0.06 -9.56 -7.51
CA VAL A 95 -0.35 -10.72 -8.31
C VAL A 95 0.48 -11.92 -7.90
N PHE A 96 -0.16 -13.06 -7.67
CA PHE A 96 0.50 -14.29 -7.25
C PHE A 96 -0.24 -15.49 -7.85
N TRP A 97 0.49 -16.59 -8.05
CA TRP A 97 -0.06 -17.81 -8.65
C TRP A 97 -0.39 -18.84 -7.59
N ARG A 98 -1.59 -19.42 -7.65
CA ARG A 98 -2.05 -20.49 -6.75
C ARG A 98 -2.75 -21.59 -7.50
N LYS A 99 -2.54 -22.82 -7.06
CA LYS A 99 -3.42 -23.93 -7.42
C LYS A 99 -4.78 -23.72 -6.78
N THR A 100 -5.84 -23.99 -7.51
CA THR A 100 -7.19 -24.13 -6.95
C THR A 100 -7.48 -25.61 -6.72
N GLU A 101 -8.50 -25.94 -5.93
CA GLU A 101 -8.90 -27.34 -5.72
C GLU A 101 -9.21 -28.06 -7.05
N ASP A 102 -9.69 -27.30 -8.03
CA ASP A 102 -10.12 -27.79 -9.34
C ASP A 102 -9.02 -27.80 -10.42
N THR A 103 -7.82 -27.28 -10.13
CA THR A 103 -6.76 -27.14 -11.15
C THR A 103 -5.36 -27.51 -10.64
N GLU A 104 -4.68 -28.36 -11.40
CA GLU A 104 -3.27 -28.71 -11.13
C GLU A 104 -2.29 -27.61 -11.54
N VAL A 105 -2.73 -26.70 -12.43
CA VAL A 105 -1.93 -25.57 -12.92
C VAL A 105 -2.22 -24.35 -12.05
N PRO A 106 -1.20 -23.67 -11.49
CA PRO A 106 -1.41 -22.43 -10.75
C PRO A 106 -2.04 -21.34 -11.63
N LEU A 107 -3.06 -20.66 -11.11
CA LEU A 107 -3.76 -19.56 -11.77
C LEU A 107 -3.39 -18.20 -11.14
N PRO A 108 -3.41 -17.09 -11.90
CA PRO A 108 -3.07 -15.77 -11.37
C PRO A 108 -4.21 -15.18 -10.53
N HIS A 109 -3.89 -14.75 -9.31
CA HIS A 109 -4.80 -14.09 -8.38
C HIS A 109 -4.32 -12.69 -8.02
N GLY A 110 -5.25 -11.77 -7.78
CA GLY A 110 -4.95 -10.39 -7.39
C GLY A 110 -5.35 -10.01 -5.98
N HIS A 111 -4.48 -9.28 -5.30
CA HIS A 111 -4.74 -8.65 -4.00
C HIS A 111 -4.30 -7.18 -3.98
N ASN A 112 -4.79 -6.43 -2.99
CA ASN A 112 -4.39 -5.06 -2.71
C ASN A 112 -3.80 -4.92 -1.30
N THR A 113 -2.48 -5.10 -1.18
CA THR A 113 -1.74 -4.99 0.09
C THR A 113 -1.55 -3.55 0.56
N ASP A 114 -1.84 -2.53 -0.26
CA ASP A 114 -1.75 -1.13 0.16
C ASP A 114 -2.64 -0.85 1.37
N VAL A 115 -3.83 -1.47 1.43
CA VAL A 115 -4.79 -1.27 2.52
C VAL A 115 -4.18 -1.69 3.85
N GLY A 116 -3.61 -2.90 3.88
CA GLY A 116 -2.85 -3.42 5.01
C GLY A 116 -1.68 -2.55 5.40
N GLY A 117 -0.91 -2.13 4.39
CA GLY A 117 0.20 -1.21 4.58
C GLY A 117 -0.19 0.11 5.24
N ILE A 118 -1.33 0.69 4.84
CA ILE A 118 -1.84 1.94 5.41
C ILE A 118 -2.31 1.73 6.86
N VAL A 119 -3.07 0.66 7.12
CA VAL A 119 -3.54 0.32 8.47
C VAL A 119 -2.35 0.19 9.42
N ASN A 120 -1.37 -0.63 9.06
CA ASN A 120 -0.22 -0.92 9.91
C ASN A 120 0.71 0.30 10.07
N ALA A 121 0.88 1.14 9.05
CA ALA A 121 1.63 2.39 9.17
C ALA A 121 0.97 3.38 10.14
N LEU A 122 -0.36 3.51 10.09
CA LEU A 122 -1.09 4.40 11.02
C LEU A 122 -1.02 3.90 12.46
N LEU A 123 -1.21 2.59 12.68
CA LEU A 123 -1.09 1.97 14.00
C LEU A 123 0.36 2.08 14.54
N HIS A 124 1.37 1.92 13.68
CA HIS A 124 2.78 2.12 14.05
C HIS A 124 3.05 3.55 14.52
N ALA A 125 2.42 4.55 13.90
CA ALA A 125 2.49 5.95 14.35
C ALA A 125 1.71 6.21 15.65
N GLY A 126 1.05 5.19 16.19
CA GLY A 126 0.25 5.20 17.42
C GLY A 126 -1.17 5.74 17.22
N LEU A 127 -1.76 5.59 16.04
CA LEU A 127 -3.19 5.87 15.86
C LEU A 127 -4.01 4.92 16.75
N GLU A 128 -4.90 5.48 17.57
CA GLU A 128 -5.81 4.70 18.41
C GLU A 128 -7.16 4.50 17.71
N THR A 129 -7.62 3.25 17.61
CA THR A 129 -8.84 2.86 16.86
C THR A 129 -10.15 3.08 17.62
N HIS A 130 -10.09 3.38 18.92
CA HIS A 130 -11.28 3.46 19.78
C HIS A 130 -11.96 4.83 19.82
N GLN A 131 -11.46 5.82 19.07
CA GLN A 131 -12.02 7.16 19.11
C GLN A 131 -13.18 7.31 18.11
N ALA A 132 -14.31 6.65 18.41
CA ALA A 132 -15.55 6.63 17.59
C ALA A 132 -16.13 8.02 17.26
N THR A 133 -15.61 9.08 17.87
CA THR A 133 -16.02 10.48 17.67
C THR A 133 -15.08 11.29 16.80
N THR A 134 -13.96 10.71 16.35
CA THR A 134 -12.97 11.44 15.55
C THR A 134 -13.22 11.30 14.05
N GLN A 135 -12.81 12.32 13.30
CA GLN A 135 -12.98 12.35 11.85
C GLN A 135 -11.65 12.06 11.16
N PRO A 136 -11.65 11.24 10.09
CA PRO A 136 -10.49 11.07 9.24
C PRO A 136 -10.60 11.94 7.97
N ALA A 137 -9.44 12.29 7.41
CA ALA A 137 -9.37 12.92 6.09
C ALA A 137 -8.39 12.21 5.16
N ILE A 138 -8.71 12.20 3.86
CA ILE A 138 -7.80 11.78 2.79
C ILE A 138 -7.49 12.98 1.91
N LEU A 139 -6.22 13.20 1.59
CA LEU A 139 -5.79 14.18 0.59
C LEU A 139 -5.43 13.46 -0.71
N GLY A 140 -6.19 13.70 -1.77
CA GLY A 140 -6.07 13.03 -3.06
C GLY A 140 -7.31 12.21 -3.44
N GLY A 141 -7.36 11.77 -4.70
CA GLY A 141 -8.52 11.06 -5.26
C GLY A 141 -8.16 9.97 -6.27
N GLY A 142 -6.92 9.45 -6.22
CA GLY A 142 -6.45 8.37 -7.09
C GLY A 142 -6.63 6.97 -6.47
N ALA A 143 -6.03 5.95 -7.08
CA ALA A 143 -6.12 4.57 -6.60
C ALA A 143 -5.67 4.39 -5.14
N THR A 144 -4.58 5.05 -4.74
CA THR A 144 -4.11 5.02 -3.34
C THR A 144 -5.11 5.65 -2.37
N ALA A 145 -5.86 6.68 -2.79
CA ALA A 145 -6.92 7.27 -1.96
C ALA A 145 -8.08 6.28 -1.75
N ILE A 146 -8.36 5.40 -2.73
CA ILE A 146 -9.33 4.32 -2.56
C ILE A 146 -8.81 3.27 -1.58
N SER A 147 -7.53 2.90 -1.64
CA SER A 147 -6.90 2.02 -0.64
C SER A 147 -6.96 2.64 0.76
N ALA A 148 -6.71 3.96 0.88
CA ALA A 148 -6.82 4.70 2.13
C ALA A 148 -8.26 4.70 2.67
N LEU A 149 -9.27 4.82 1.81
CA LEU A 149 -10.67 4.72 2.19
C LEU A 149 -10.99 3.34 2.80
N ALA A 150 -10.53 2.27 2.15
CA ALA A 150 -10.69 0.90 2.67
C ALA A 150 -9.91 0.68 3.98
N ALA A 151 -8.74 1.30 4.15
CA ALA A 151 -7.96 1.22 5.37
C ALA A 151 -8.68 1.92 6.54
N LEU A 152 -9.22 3.13 6.31
CA LEU A 152 -10.01 3.84 7.32
C LEU A 152 -11.28 3.07 7.71
N HIS A 153 -11.95 2.42 6.75
CA HIS A 153 -13.06 1.51 7.07
C HIS A 153 -12.63 0.38 8.02
N ARG A 154 -11.49 -0.28 7.75
CA ARG A 154 -10.94 -1.33 8.63
C ARG A 154 -10.59 -0.83 10.03
N LEU A 155 -10.21 0.44 10.14
CA LEU A 155 -9.94 1.12 11.42
C LEU A 155 -11.22 1.55 12.16
N GLY A 156 -12.41 1.23 11.62
CA GLY A 156 -13.70 1.47 12.27
C GLY A 156 -14.34 2.81 11.94
N TYR A 157 -13.76 3.62 11.06
CA TYR A 157 -14.40 4.85 10.61
C TYR A 157 -15.63 4.54 9.74
N THR A 158 -16.68 5.34 9.89
CA THR A 158 -17.93 5.24 9.10
C THR A 158 -18.14 6.42 8.15
N ARG A 159 -17.39 7.50 8.37
CA ARG A 159 -17.42 8.73 7.57
C ARG A 159 -16.00 9.21 7.29
N VAL A 160 -15.74 9.69 6.08
CA VAL A 160 -14.43 10.21 5.66
C VAL A 160 -14.59 11.51 4.86
N THR A 161 -13.75 12.52 5.15
CA THR A 161 -13.64 13.68 4.26
C THR A 161 -12.52 13.47 3.23
N VAL A 162 -12.81 13.67 1.95
CA VAL A 162 -11.85 13.56 0.85
C VAL A 162 -11.58 14.93 0.27
N TYR A 163 -10.32 15.37 0.34
CA TYR A 163 -9.84 16.62 -0.23
C TYR A 163 -9.19 16.37 -1.58
N ALA A 164 -9.72 16.94 -2.65
CA ALA A 164 -9.20 16.73 -4.00
C ALA A 164 -9.19 18.02 -4.85
N ARG A 165 -8.29 18.06 -5.84
CA ARG A 165 -8.22 19.17 -6.81
C ARG A 165 -9.41 19.17 -7.78
N SER A 166 -9.87 17.98 -8.18
CA SER A 166 -10.92 17.81 -9.18
C SER A 166 -12.02 16.93 -8.62
N LEU A 167 -13.01 17.53 -7.94
CA LEU A 167 -14.09 16.81 -7.27
C LEU A 167 -14.93 15.96 -8.25
N HIS A 168 -15.07 16.42 -9.49
CA HIS A 168 -15.78 15.68 -10.55
C HIS A 168 -15.11 14.35 -10.94
N LYS A 169 -13.86 14.10 -10.54
CA LYS A 169 -13.12 12.85 -10.82
C LYS A 169 -13.24 11.80 -9.71
N LEU A 170 -14.05 12.04 -8.68
CA LEU A 170 -14.16 11.16 -7.51
C LEU A 170 -15.17 10.01 -7.67
N SER A 171 -15.65 9.73 -8.88
CA SER A 171 -16.63 8.65 -9.12
C SER A 171 -16.17 7.29 -8.59
N ALA A 172 -14.90 6.94 -8.76
CA ALA A 172 -14.32 5.70 -8.24
C ALA A 172 -14.26 5.66 -6.71
N ILE A 173 -13.99 6.80 -6.05
CA ILE A 173 -14.02 6.94 -4.59
C ILE A 173 -15.45 6.71 -4.07
N TYR A 174 -16.46 7.35 -4.68
CA TYR A 174 -17.85 7.15 -4.28
C TYR A 174 -18.33 5.70 -4.51
N ALA A 175 -17.90 5.06 -5.61
CA ALA A 175 -18.21 3.66 -5.86
C ALA A 175 -17.61 2.74 -4.78
N ALA A 176 -16.35 2.96 -4.40
CA ALA A 176 -15.71 2.21 -3.32
C ALA A 176 -16.38 2.49 -1.96
N ALA A 177 -16.69 3.74 -1.66
CA ALA A 177 -17.41 4.14 -0.44
C ALA A 177 -18.75 3.41 -0.31
N LYS A 178 -19.52 3.33 -1.40
CA LYS A 178 -20.79 2.61 -1.45
C LYS A 178 -20.62 1.12 -1.14
N ARG A 179 -19.58 0.47 -1.69
CA ARG A 179 -19.30 -0.95 -1.41
C ARG A 179 -18.89 -1.19 0.05
N LEU A 180 -18.24 -0.21 0.67
CA LEU A 180 -17.81 -0.23 2.07
C LEU A 180 -18.88 0.29 3.04
N SER A 181 -20.05 0.71 2.57
CA SER A 181 -21.05 1.39 3.39
C SER A 181 -20.49 2.61 4.17
N LEU A 182 -19.52 3.31 3.58
CA LEU A 182 -18.92 4.53 4.12
C LEU A 182 -19.61 5.78 3.58
N GLU A 183 -19.78 6.78 4.44
CA GLU A 183 -20.15 8.13 4.02
C GLU A 183 -18.91 8.92 3.61
N VAL A 184 -18.94 9.54 2.42
CA VAL A 184 -17.84 10.38 1.93
C VAL A 184 -18.34 11.79 1.65
N GLN A 185 -17.73 12.77 2.31
CA GLN A 185 -17.84 14.19 1.96
C GLN A 185 -16.62 14.61 1.17
N ALA A 186 -16.79 15.32 0.06
CA ALA A 186 -15.68 15.83 -0.74
C ALA A 186 -15.55 17.35 -0.60
N GLU A 187 -14.31 17.82 -0.45
CA GLU A 187 -13.98 19.24 -0.31
C GLU A 187 -12.84 19.63 -1.27
N PRO A 188 -12.80 20.88 -1.76
CA PRO A 188 -11.65 21.37 -2.53
C PRO A 188 -10.35 21.28 -1.72
N LEU A 189 -9.30 20.72 -2.33
CA LEU A 189 -8.01 20.52 -1.65
C LEU A 189 -7.45 21.81 -0.99
N ALA A 190 -7.67 22.97 -1.62
CA ALA A 190 -7.23 24.27 -1.10
C ALA A 190 -7.81 24.62 0.29
N ARG A 191 -8.96 24.06 0.66
CA ARG A 191 -9.63 24.31 1.95
C ARG A 191 -9.10 23.45 3.09
N PHE A 192 -8.22 22.48 2.82
CA PHE A 192 -7.74 21.55 3.85
C PHE A 192 -7.06 22.27 5.01
N ALA A 193 -6.23 23.29 4.71
CA ALA A 193 -5.48 24.01 5.75
C ALA A 193 -6.38 24.72 6.78
N GLU A 194 -7.57 25.18 6.37
CA GLU A 194 -8.55 25.81 7.26
C GLU A 194 -9.22 24.79 8.20
N GLY A 195 -9.39 23.54 7.72
CA GLY A 195 -10.09 22.47 8.43
C GLY A 195 -9.18 21.45 9.13
N SER A 196 -7.86 21.58 9.03
CA SER A 196 -6.90 20.55 9.48
C SER A 196 -7.02 20.17 10.95
N ALA A 197 -7.50 21.09 11.80
CA ALA A 197 -7.71 20.85 13.22
C ALA A 197 -8.91 19.94 13.56
N ALA A 198 -9.73 19.56 12.57
CA ALA A 198 -10.89 18.69 12.76
C ALA A 198 -10.56 17.19 12.67
N TYR A 199 -9.38 16.83 12.16
CA TYR A 199 -9.07 15.46 11.75
C TYR A 199 -8.02 14.81 12.64
N TYR A 200 -8.38 13.69 13.28
CA TYR A 200 -7.47 12.90 14.12
C TYR A 200 -6.52 12.03 13.30
N SER A 201 -6.98 11.54 12.15
CA SER A 201 -6.14 10.81 11.20
C SER A 201 -6.22 11.43 9.81
N VAL A 202 -5.09 11.76 9.22
CA VAL A 202 -4.99 12.28 7.85
C VAL A 202 -4.11 11.38 7.02
N ILE A 203 -4.55 11.02 5.82
CA ILE A 203 -3.78 10.25 4.85
C ILE A 203 -3.57 11.11 3.60
N SER A 204 -2.35 11.60 3.39
CA SER A 204 -1.95 12.27 2.17
C SER A 204 -1.51 11.23 1.13
N THR A 205 -2.23 11.19 0.02
CA THR A 205 -1.90 10.37 -1.17
C THR A 205 -1.42 11.24 -2.33
N LEU A 206 -1.01 12.47 -2.01
CA LEU A 206 -0.58 13.45 -2.99
C LEU A 206 0.84 13.11 -3.48
N PRO A 207 1.18 13.42 -4.74
CA PRO A 207 2.56 13.37 -5.18
C PRO A 207 3.46 14.28 -4.34
N ALA A 208 4.77 13.99 -4.33
CA ALA A 208 5.76 14.87 -3.73
C ALA A 208 5.56 16.33 -4.14
N HIS A 209 5.77 17.25 -3.21
CA HIS A 209 5.60 18.71 -3.37
C HIS A 209 4.16 19.22 -3.63
N ALA A 210 3.18 18.35 -3.87
CA ALA A 210 1.83 18.80 -4.19
C ALA A 210 1.11 19.45 -2.99
N ALA A 211 1.53 19.15 -1.76
CA ALA A 211 1.01 19.78 -0.55
C ALA A 211 1.65 21.14 -0.23
N ASP A 212 2.83 21.45 -0.78
CA ASP A 212 3.67 22.59 -0.38
C ASP A 212 2.94 23.94 -0.53
N ASN A 213 2.03 24.02 -1.50
CA ASN A 213 1.26 25.24 -1.78
C ASN A 213 0.31 25.64 -0.63
N PHE A 214 -0.20 24.68 0.15
CA PHE A 214 -1.13 24.95 1.25
C PHE A 214 -0.59 24.56 2.62
N ALA A 215 0.41 23.68 2.71
CA ALA A 215 0.88 23.13 3.98
C ALA A 215 1.28 24.24 4.97
N LYS A 216 1.94 25.30 4.48
CA LYS A 216 2.34 26.50 5.25
C LYS A 216 1.18 27.26 5.92
N ASN A 217 -0.05 27.07 5.43
CA ASN A 217 -1.25 27.68 6.00
C ASN A 217 -1.89 26.81 7.10
N ILE A 218 -1.31 25.64 7.41
CA ILE A 218 -1.75 24.80 8.53
C ILE A 218 -1.26 25.43 9.84
N HIS A 219 -2.18 26.08 10.54
CA HIS A 219 -1.89 26.75 11.81
C HIS A 219 -2.11 25.84 13.02
N LYS A 220 -2.99 24.84 12.90
CA LYS A 220 -3.35 23.92 13.98
C LYS A 220 -3.67 22.54 13.42
N VAL A 221 -3.27 21.51 14.15
CA VAL A 221 -3.69 20.12 13.92
C VAL A 221 -4.50 19.65 15.12
N TYR A 222 -5.31 18.61 14.94
CA TYR A 222 -6.00 17.98 16.05
C TYR A 222 -4.96 17.40 17.04
N PRO A 223 -5.18 17.46 18.37
CA PRO A 223 -4.21 16.95 19.35
C PRO A 223 -3.82 15.49 19.08
N HIS A 224 -2.51 15.20 19.08
CA HIS A 224 -1.96 13.86 18.81
C HIS A 224 -2.35 13.24 17.46
N ALA A 225 -2.85 14.06 16.53
CA ALA A 225 -3.30 13.58 15.23
C ALA A 225 -2.17 12.95 14.43
N VAL A 226 -2.51 11.86 13.73
CA VAL A 226 -1.58 11.09 12.92
C VAL A 226 -1.74 11.49 11.46
N LEU A 227 -0.64 11.86 10.82
CA LEU A 227 -0.54 12.03 9.38
C LEU A 227 0.27 10.88 8.78
N LEU A 228 -0.34 10.09 7.90
CA LEU A 228 0.40 9.30 6.92
C LEU A 228 0.56 10.13 5.65
N ASP A 229 1.80 10.41 5.24
CA ASP A 229 2.07 10.96 3.91
C ASP A 229 2.72 9.87 3.05
N VAL A 230 2.00 9.39 2.03
CA VAL A 230 2.43 8.25 1.21
C VAL A 230 3.69 8.57 0.40
N ALA A 231 4.02 9.86 0.21
CA ALA A 231 5.31 10.24 -0.30
C ALA A 231 6.42 9.93 0.72
N TYR A 232 7.49 9.26 0.27
CA TYR A 232 8.66 8.93 1.10
C TYR A 232 9.97 9.54 0.59
N ASP A 233 9.94 10.23 -0.54
CA ASP A 233 11.08 10.97 -1.09
C ASP A 233 10.56 12.24 -1.79
N PRO A 234 11.01 13.44 -1.41
CA PRO A 234 11.89 13.73 -0.28
C PRO A 234 11.20 13.52 1.09
N TRP A 235 12.01 13.20 2.12
CA TRP A 235 11.54 13.06 3.50
C TRP A 235 12.42 13.82 4.50
N PRO A 236 11.85 14.51 5.51
CA PRO A 236 10.41 14.71 5.72
C PRO A 236 9.81 15.67 4.69
N SER A 237 8.60 15.38 4.21
CA SER A 237 7.85 16.28 3.32
C SER A 237 7.53 17.60 4.04
N GLN A 238 7.23 18.68 3.29
CA GLN A 238 6.86 19.95 3.92
C GLN A 238 5.58 19.81 4.78
N LEU A 239 4.64 18.97 4.33
CA LEU A 239 3.43 18.66 5.09
C LEU A 239 3.77 17.96 6.41
N ALA A 240 4.63 16.94 6.37
CA ALA A 240 5.07 16.21 7.57
C ALA A 240 5.77 17.15 8.57
N GLN A 241 6.73 17.95 8.10
CA GLN A 241 7.46 18.91 8.96
C GLN A 241 6.52 19.90 9.66
N ILE A 242 5.50 20.40 8.94
CA ILE A 242 4.53 21.33 9.53
C ILE A 242 3.65 20.60 10.54
N TRP A 243 3.19 19.39 10.21
CA TRP A 243 2.36 18.58 11.08
C TRP A 243 3.04 18.31 12.43
N GLU A 244 4.31 17.89 12.42
CA GLU A 244 5.13 17.67 13.64
C GLU A 244 5.30 18.96 14.45
N ARG A 245 5.62 20.09 13.81
CA ARG A 245 5.76 21.38 14.50
C ARG A 245 4.46 21.86 15.16
N ARG A 246 3.31 21.33 14.75
CA ARG A 246 2.00 21.61 15.39
C ARG A 246 1.61 20.57 16.46
N GLY A 247 2.51 19.65 16.82
CA GLY A 247 2.29 18.62 17.84
C GLY A 247 1.58 17.37 17.33
N GLY A 248 1.44 17.22 16.01
CA GLY A 248 0.97 15.98 15.40
C GLY A 248 2.08 14.95 15.27
N ARG A 249 1.69 13.71 15.01
CA ARG A 249 2.59 12.59 14.69
C ARG A 249 2.56 12.36 13.19
N VAL A 250 3.70 11.97 12.62
CA VAL A 250 3.80 11.70 11.18
C VAL A 250 4.35 10.31 10.95
N VAL A 251 3.93 9.70 9.86
CA VAL A 251 4.46 8.45 9.35
C VAL A 251 4.68 8.57 7.85
N SER A 252 5.86 8.11 7.42
CA SER A 252 6.26 8.13 6.02
C SER A 252 5.57 7.03 5.22
N GLY A 253 5.38 7.26 3.93
CA GLY A 253 5.00 6.21 2.99
C GLY A 253 5.96 5.03 2.94
N LEU A 254 7.19 5.17 3.46
CA LEU A 254 8.14 4.07 3.58
C LEU A 254 7.64 3.00 4.56
N GLU A 255 6.93 3.38 5.62
CA GLU A 255 6.30 2.45 6.55
C GLU A 255 5.15 1.70 5.89
N MET A 256 4.31 2.41 5.13
CA MET A 256 3.28 1.78 4.31
C MET A 256 3.91 0.79 3.32
N LEU A 257 5.02 1.18 2.66
CA LEU A 257 5.75 0.34 1.70
C LEU A 257 6.34 -0.91 2.36
N LEU A 258 6.86 -0.80 3.58
CA LEU A 258 7.39 -1.91 4.37
C LEU A 258 6.29 -2.96 4.63
N TYR A 259 5.17 -2.53 5.21
CA TYR A 259 4.09 -3.44 5.60
C TYR A 259 3.40 -4.08 4.39
N GLN A 260 3.13 -3.33 3.32
CA GLN A 260 2.55 -3.92 2.11
C GLN A 260 3.51 -4.91 1.42
N ALA A 261 4.83 -4.71 1.55
CA ALA A 261 5.83 -5.62 0.98
C ALA A 261 5.92 -6.91 1.78
N LEU A 262 5.75 -6.85 3.11
CA LEU A 262 5.74 -8.04 3.96
C LEU A 262 4.59 -8.98 3.54
N ASP A 263 3.41 -8.43 3.28
CA ASP A 263 2.27 -9.18 2.75
C ASP A 263 2.55 -9.78 1.37
N GLN A 264 3.25 -9.05 0.49
CA GLN A 264 3.69 -9.58 -0.81
C GLN A 264 4.69 -10.72 -0.66
N VAL A 265 5.63 -10.62 0.29
CA VAL A 265 6.59 -11.68 0.60
C VAL A 265 5.87 -12.97 1.00
N ARG A 266 4.81 -12.88 1.84
CA ARG A 266 3.99 -14.06 2.19
C ARG A 266 3.52 -14.80 0.95
N VAL A 267 2.81 -14.11 0.05
CA VAL A 267 2.23 -14.77 -1.12
C VAL A 267 3.27 -15.20 -2.15
N PHE A 268 4.37 -14.47 -2.31
CA PHE A 268 5.41 -14.84 -3.28
C PHE A 268 6.23 -16.04 -2.80
N THR A 269 6.35 -16.25 -1.48
CA THR A 269 7.00 -17.43 -0.89
C THR A 269 6.08 -18.64 -0.76
N GLY A 270 4.80 -18.50 -1.12
CA GLY A 270 3.86 -19.61 -1.11
C GLY A 270 3.00 -19.72 0.16
N HIS A 271 3.01 -18.73 1.04
CA HIS A 271 2.13 -18.65 2.22
C HIS A 271 0.82 -17.90 1.90
N ALA A 272 -0.27 -18.21 2.59
CA ALA A 272 -1.50 -17.43 2.44
C ALA A 272 -1.29 -15.96 2.88
N ILE A 273 -2.09 -15.03 2.38
CA ILE A 273 -1.90 -13.59 2.65
C ILE A 273 -2.06 -13.25 4.14
N ASP A 274 -2.92 -14.01 4.81
CA ASP A 274 -3.27 -13.96 6.23
C ASP A 274 -2.42 -14.90 7.10
N GLN A 275 -1.46 -15.60 6.51
CA GLN A 275 -0.57 -16.51 7.21
C GLN A 275 0.75 -15.82 7.56
N HIS A 276 1.10 -15.82 8.84
CA HIS A 276 2.42 -15.38 9.29
C HIS A 276 3.55 -16.20 8.68
N LEU A 277 4.63 -15.53 8.29
CA LEU A 277 5.88 -16.17 7.87
C LEU A 277 6.59 -16.86 9.06
N PRO A 278 7.41 -17.90 8.79
CA PRO A 278 8.40 -18.35 9.76
C PRO A 278 9.32 -17.19 10.15
N HIS A 279 9.52 -16.98 11.46
CA HIS A 279 10.37 -15.89 11.97
C HIS A 279 9.98 -14.51 11.43
N GLU A 280 8.69 -14.22 11.25
CA GLU A 280 8.22 -13.02 10.56
C GLU A 280 8.75 -11.71 11.19
N LEU A 281 8.96 -11.65 12.50
CA LEU A 281 9.53 -10.47 13.14
C LEU A 281 10.98 -10.22 12.68
N ASP A 282 11.77 -11.28 12.51
CA ASP A 282 13.14 -11.19 12.00
C ASP A 282 13.15 -10.75 10.53
N VAL A 283 12.19 -11.26 9.74
CA VAL A 283 11.97 -10.83 8.35
C VAL A 283 11.65 -9.34 8.29
N LEU A 284 10.66 -8.90 9.07
CA LEU A 284 10.26 -7.50 9.17
C LEU A 284 11.43 -6.61 9.60
N ASN A 285 12.22 -7.03 10.58
CA ASN A 285 13.37 -6.28 11.07
C ASN A 285 14.52 -6.20 10.06
N ALA A 286 14.76 -7.27 9.28
CA ALA A 286 15.71 -7.22 8.16
C ALA A 286 15.24 -6.25 7.07
N MET A 287 13.95 -6.24 6.77
CA MET A 287 13.36 -5.27 5.84
C MET A 287 13.48 -3.84 6.37
N CYS A 288 13.19 -3.58 7.64
CA CYS A 288 13.40 -2.27 8.28
C CYS A 288 14.84 -1.79 8.11
N ALA A 289 15.82 -2.65 8.47
CA ALA A 289 17.23 -2.33 8.36
C ALA A 289 17.65 -1.98 6.93
N ALA A 290 17.12 -2.70 5.93
CA ALA A 290 17.44 -2.50 4.52
C ALA A 290 17.00 -1.12 3.98
N VAL A 291 16.05 -0.46 4.64
CA VAL A 291 15.58 0.89 4.28
C VAL A 291 15.79 1.92 5.40
N ASN A 292 16.65 1.62 6.37
CA ASN A 292 16.99 2.51 7.50
C ASN A 292 15.80 2.91 8.39
N LEU A 293 14.81 2.03 8.55
CA LEU A 293 13.76 2.17 9.56
C LEU A 293 14.20 1.53 10.88
N ALA A 294 13.65 2.03 12.00
CA ALA A 294 13.84 1.41 13.30
C ALA A 294 13.36 -0.06 13.29
N PRO A 295 13.94 -0.96 14.09
CA PRO A 295 13.38 -2.29 14.26
C PRO A 295 12.02 -2.24 14.98
N ARG A 296 11.25 -3.33 14.87
CA ARG A 296 10.00 -3.58 15.57
C ARG A 296 10.27 -4.53 16.74
N GLU A 297 9.61 -4.24 17.85
CA GLU A 297 9.62 -5.11 19.03
C GLU A 297 8.59 -6.24 18.93
N GLN A 298 7.53 -6.02 18.15
CA GLN A 298 6.44 -6.98 17.92
C GLN A 298 5.88 -6.84 16.51
N LEU A 299 5.18 -7.88 16.05
CA LEU A 299 4.41 -7.83 14.81
C LEU A 299 3.16 -6.96 15.00
N PRO A 300 2.59 -6.39 13.92
CA PRO A 300 1.30 -5.72 14.01
C PRO A 300 0.21 -6.68 14.46
N ASP A 301 -0.68 -6.22 15.35
CA ASP A 301 -1.80 -7.02 15.87
C ASP A 301 -2.83 -7.39 14.79
N ILE A 302 -2.82 -6.69 13.65
CA ILE A 302 -3.74 -6.91 12.53
C ILE A 302 -2.97 -7.51 11.36
N VAL A 303 -3.22 -8.79 11.11
CA VAL A 303 -2.88 -9.44 9.84
C VAL A 303 -3.96 -9.10 8.80
N CYS A 304 -3.53 -8.87 7.57
CA CYS A 304 -4.35 -8.32 6.49
C CYS A 304 -5.56 -9.17 6.11
#